data_AF-A0A5Q0LLW6-F1
#
_entry.id   AF-A0A5Q0LLW6-F1
#
_cell.length_a   1.000
_cell.length_b   1.000
_cell.length_c   1.000
_cell.angle_alpha   90.00
_cell.angle_beta   90.00
_cell.angle_gamma   90.00
#
_symmetry.space_group_name_H-M   'P 1'
#
loop_
_entity.id
_entity.type
_entity.pdbx_description
1 polymer ?
#
loop_
_entity_poly.entity_id
_entity_poly.type
_entity_poly.pdbx_seq_one_letter_code
_entity_poly.pdbx_strand_id
1 'polypeptide(L)'
;MPARIRLEDRECPLSQTVQHVGEWWTLLILHDAFDGFTRFDQFQENLGISSSMLTSRLKSLVAEGLFERRRYQTRPDRYEYVLTEYGRSLRSVIVALAAWGNSRLDADERAMILVDARTGAEADPVVVDRTTGRRVDTDEFVFRAGPAASEAMRTRYADLPNGS
;
A
#
# COMPACT_ATOMS: atom_id res chain seq x y z
N MET A 1 9.60 -11.19 23.07
CA MET A 1 9.63 -9.76 23.47
C MET A 1 9.57 -8.96 22.19
N PRO A 2 8.59 -8.08 21.96
CA PRO A 2 8.61 -7.27 20.75
C PRO A 2 9.89 -6.41 20.77
N ALA A 3 10.60 -6.37 19.64
CA ALA A 3 11.81 -5.58 19.51
C ALA A 3 11.52 -4.11 19.87
N ARG A 4 12.45 -3.47 20.59
CA ARG A 4 12.33 -2.06 20.99
C ARG A 4 12.44 -1.22 19.71
N ILE A 5 11.30 -0.77 19.17
CA ILE A 5 11.25 0.06 17.97
C ILE A 5 11.93 1.40 18.28
N ARG A 6 12.95 1.78 17.51
CA ARG A 6 13.67 3.05 17.70
C ARG A 6 12.78 4.22 17.26
N LEU A 7 13.04 5.42 17.77
CA LEU A 7 12.21 6.59 17.45
C LEU A 7 12.24 6.90 15.95
N GLU A 8 13.42 6.86 15.35
CA GLU A 8 13.64 7.09 13.93
C GLU A 8 12.91 6.08 13.04
N ASP A 9 12.62 4.87 13.53
CA ASP A 9 11.85 3.89 12.78
C ASP A 9 10.35 4.19 12.82
N ARG A 10 9.84 4.89 13.84
CA ARG A 10 8.44 5.35 13.88
C ARG A 10 8.23 6.56 12.97
N GLU A 11 9.24 7.39 12.83
CA GLU A 11 9.23 8.57 11.97
C GLU A 11 9.54 8.24 10.50
N CYS A 12 10.09 7.04 10.22
CA CYS A 12 10.40 6.57 8.88
C CYS A 12 9.11 6.32 8.06
N PRO A 13 8.89 7.01 6.92
CA PRO A 13 7.71 6.80 6.09
C PRO A 13 7.61 5.37 5.52
N LEU A 14 8.76 4.75 5.24
CA LEU A 14 8.80 3.36 4.78
C LEU A 14 8.35 2.40 5.87
N SER A 15 8.76 2.62 7.12
CA SER A 15 8.34 1.77 8.25
C SER A 15 6.85 1.92 8.52
N GLN A 16 6.29 3.12 8.42
CA GLN A 16 4.84 3.33 8.53
C GLN A 16 4.12 2.60 7.40
N THR A 17 4.59 2.74 6.16
CA THR A 17 4.02 2.04 5.00
C THR A 17 4.08 0.52 5.19
N VAL A 18 5.24 -0.03 5.60
CA VAL A 18 5.43 -1.47 5.87
C VAL A 18 4.61 -1.95 7.06
N GLN A 19 4.29 -1.11 8.04
CA GLN A 19 3.37 -1.51 9.12
C GLN A 19 1.96 -1.80 8.59
N HIS A 20 1.50 -1.03 7.60
CA HIS A 20 0.21 -1.24 6.94
C HIS A 20 0.29 -2.34 5.86
N VAL A 21 1.35 -2.33 5.06
CA VAL A 21 1.51 -3.14 3.84
C VAL A 21 2.20 -4.49 4.11
N GLY A 22 3.01 -4.59 5.16
CA GLY A 22 3.75 -5.80 5.54
C GLY A 22 2.89 -6.89 6.17
N GLU A 23 1.59 -6.61 6.36
CA GLU A 23 0.62 -7.60 6.75
C GLU A 23 -0.06 -8.17 5.50
N TRP A 24 0.25 -9.43 5.19
CA TRP A 24 -0.16 -10.10 3.95
C TRP A 24 -1.65 -9.94 3.62
N TRP A 25 -2.54 -10.05 4.62
CA TRP A 25 -3.98 -9.90 4.39
C TRP A 25 -4.40 -8.49 4.05
N THR A 26 -3.73 -7.47 4.57
CA THR A 26 -4.01 -6.07 4.24
C THR A 26 -3.79 -5.79 2.76
N LEU A 27 -2.70 -6.30 2.19
CA LEU A 27 -2.44 -6.17 0.75
C LEU A 27 -3.52 -6.84 -0.10
N LEU A 28 -3.91 -8.06 0.27
CA LEU A 28 -4.94 -8.80 -0.47
C LEU A 28 -6.33 -8.15 -0.35
N ILE A 29 -6.71 -7.68 0.84
CA ILE A 29 -7.98 -6.96 1.05
C ILE A 29 -8.00 -5.65 0.26
N LEU A 30 -6.88 -4.92 0.24
CA LEU A 30 -6.77 -3.70 -0.58
C LEU A 30 -6.85 -4.02 -2.07
N HIS A 31 -6.20 -5.09 -2.53
CA HIS A 31 -6.27 -5.55 -3.92
C HIS A 31 -7.71 -5.85 -4.34
N ASP A 32 -8.42 -6.70 -3.59
CA ASP A 32 -9.84 -6.98 -3.80
C ASP A 32 -10.68 -5.69 -3.80
N ALA A 33 -10.41 -4.76 -2.89
CA ALA A 33 -11.13 -3.51 -2.83
C ALA A 33 -10.88 -2.61 -4.05
N PHE A 34 -9.68 -2.65 -4.64
CA PHE A 34 -9.38 -1.97 -5.91
C PHE A 34 -10.09 -2.60 -7.11
N ASP A 35 -10.38 -3.90 -7.04
CA ASP A 35 -11.19 -4.63 -8.01
C ASP A 35 -12.70 -4.45 -7.79
N GLY A 36 -13.09 -3.66 -6.78
CA GLY A 36 -14.47 -3.26 -6.52
C GLY A 36 -15.22 -4.11 -5.49
N PHE A 37 -14.52 -5.02 -4.80
CA PHE A 37 -15.09 -5.78 -3.70
C PHE A 37 -15.34 -4.84 -2.52
N THR A 38 -16.53 -4.93 -1.92
CA THR A 38 -16.94 -4.03 -0.83
C THR A 38 -17.63 -4.76 0.31
N ARG A 39 -18.13 -5.98 0.09
CA ARG A 39 -18.89 -6.73 1.08
C ARG A 39 -18.03 -7.80 1.75
N PHE A 40 -18.34 -8.08 3.02
CA PHE A 40 -17.59 -9.03 3.84
C PHE A 40 -17.56 -10.44 3.25
N ASP A 41 -18.71 -10.92 2.75
CA ASP A 41 -18.84 -12.21 2.07
C ASP A 41 -17.95 -12.30 0.84
N GLN A 42 -17.92 -11.23 0.02
CA GLN A 42 -17.06 -11.16 -1.17
C GLN A 42 -15.58 -11.30 -0.82
N PHE A 43 -15.08 -10.52 0.16
CA PHE A 43 -13.69 -10.65 0.64
C PHE A 43 -13.41 -12.04 1.22
N GLN A 44 -14.34 -12.59 2.00
CA GLN A 44 -14.14 -13.89 2.63
C GLN A 44 -14.03 -15.00 1.60
N GLU A 45 -14.95 -15.03 0.63
CA GLU A 45 -15.00 -16.04 -0.43
C GLU A 45 -13.78 -15.94 -1.35
N ASN A 46 -13.40 -14.72 -1.75
CA ASN A 46 -12.29 -14.51 -2.68
C ASN A 46 -10.93 -14.83 -2.04
N LEU A 47 -10.72 -14.45 -0.79
CA LEU A 47 -9.43 -14.63 -0.10
C LEU A 47 -9.29 -15.98 0.61
N GLY A 48 -10.39 -16.73 0.80
CA GLY A 48 -10.38 -17.97 1.59
C GLY A 48 -9.98 -17.76 3.06
N ILE A 49 -10.07 -16.54 3.56
CA ILE A 49 -9.66 -16.14 4.90
C ILE A 49 -10.75 -16.51 5.93
N SER A 50 -10.36 -16.82 7.17
CA SER A 50 -11.33 -17.05 8.25
C SER A 50 -12.12 -15.79 8.59
N SER A 51 -13.41 -15.91 8.95
CA SER A 51 -14.24 -14.76 9.32
C SER A 51 -13.66 -13.97 10.50
N SER A 52 -13.05 -14.63 11.47
CA SER A 52 -12.45 -13.98 12.64
C SER A 52 -11.24 -13.13 12.25
N MET A 53 -10.39 -13.63 11.36
CA MET A 53 -9.24 -12.88 10.85
C MET A 53 -9.68 -11.71 9.99
N LEU A 54 -10.61 -11.93 9.06
CA LEU A 54 -11.15 -10.86 8.21
C LEU A 54 -11.80 -9.75 9.02
N THR A 55 -12.58 -10.12 10.06
CA THR A 55 -13.18 -9.15 10.98
C THR A 55 -12.13 -8.32 11.69
N SER A 56 -11.07 -8.96 12.20
CA SER A 56 -9.96 -8.29 12.86
C SER A 56 -9.29 -7.28 11.91
N ARG A 57 -9.01 -7.71 10.67
CA ARG A 57 -8.33 -6.88 9.67
C ARG A 57 -9.17 -5.71 9.22
N LEU A 58 -10.42 -5.92 8.81
CA LEU A 58 -11.31 -4.83 8.41
C LEU A 58 -11.51 -3.82 9.55
N LYS A 59 -11.58 -4.28 10.80
CA LYS A 59 -11.67 -3.39 11.96
C LYS A 59 -10.41 -2.51 12.10
N SER A 60 -9.21 -3.09 11.96
CA SER A 60 -7.96 -2.33 11.98
C SER A 60 -7.88 -1.33 10.83
N LEU A 61 -8.20 -1.76 9.61
CA LEU A 61 -8.14 -0.90 8.42
C LEU A 61 -9.12 0.27 8.48
N VAL A 62 -10.29 0.07 9.11
CA VAL A 62 -11.23 1.16 9.40
C VAL A 62 -10.68 2.10 10.48
N ALA A 63 -10.09 1.55 11.55
CA ALA A 63 -9.49 2.37 12.62
C ALA A 63 -8.30 3.20 12.12
N GLU A 64 -7.54 2.69 11.15
CA GLU A 64 -6.42 3.36 10.48
C GLU A 64 -6.88 4.34 9.38
N GLY A 65 -8.19 4.43 9.12
CA GLY A 65 -8.75 5.36 8.14
C GLY A 65 -8.53 4.96 6.68
N LEU A 66 -8.14 3.72 6.39
CA LEU A 66 -8.02 3.19 5.03
C LEU A 66 -9.37 2.81 4.45
N PHE A 67 -10.27 2.32 5.30
CA PHE A 67 -11.64 1.98 4.94
C PHE A 67 -12.65 2.76 5.78
N GLU A 68 -13.83 2.96 5.22
CA GLU A 68 -15.02 3.37 5.94
C GLU A 68 -16.03 2.22 5.92
N ARG A 69 -16.64 1.93 7.08
CA ARG A 69 -17.76 0.98 7.16
C ARG A 69 -19.07 1.73 6.94
N ARG A 70 -19.63 1.63 5.73
CA ARG A 70 -20.87 2.31 5.33
C ARG A 70 -22.06 1.38 5.40
N ARG A 71 -23.19 1.85 5.91
CA ARG A 71 -24.47 1.14 5.79
C ARG A 71 -25.08 1.45 4.42
N TYR A 72 -25.39 0.42 3.63
CA TYR A 72 -26.00 0.59 2.30
C TYR A 72 -27.46 0.11 2.23
N GLN A 73 -27.93 -0.63 3.23
CA GLN A 73 -29.31 -1.11 3.32
C GLN A 73 -29.78 -1.04 4.78
N THR A 74 -31.08 -0.79 5.00
CA THR A 74 -31.67 -0.65 6.35
C THR A 74 -32.73 -1.70 6.71
N ARG A 75 -33.09 -2.60 5.78
CA ARG A 75 -34.09 -3.66 5.98
C ARG A 75 -33.76 -4.94 5.17
N PRO A 76 -32.98 -5.89 5.72
CA PRO A 76 -32.19 -5.80 6.95
C PRO A 76 -31.03 -4.80 6.82
N ASP A 77 -30.46 -4.36 7.94
CA ASP A 77 -29.23 -3.57 7.96
C ASP A 77 -28.11 -4.34 7.25
N ARG A 78 -27.49 -3.73 6.22
CA ARG A 78 -26.30 -4.28 5.55
C ARG A 78 -25.21 -3.24 5.43
N TYR A 79 -23.99 -3.71 5.59
CA TYR A 79 -22.80 -2.88 5.60
C TYR A 79 -21.82 -3.31 4.51
N GLU A 80 -21.08 -2.33 4.03
CA GLU A 80 -19.98 -2.48 3.10
C GLU A 80 -18.76 -1.73 3.65
N TYR A 81 -17.60 -2.09 3.15
CA TYR A 81 -16.31 -1.50 3.47
C TYR A 81 -15.80 -0.83 2.19
N VAL A 82 -15.70 0.50 2.22
CA VAL A 82 -15.30 1.29 1.05
C VAL A 82 -13.98 1.99 1.34
N LEU A 83 -13.09 2.03 0.35
CA LEU A 83 -11.83 2.76 0.47
C LEU A 83 -12.08 4.26 0.63
N THR A 84 -11.44 4.83 1.65
CA THR A 84 -11.33 6.29 1.81
C THR A 84 -10.39 6.88 0.75
N GLU A 85 -10.26 8.20 0.69
CA GLU A 85 -9.24 8.84 -0.14
C GLU A 85 -7.83 8.37 0.24
N TYR A 86 -7.55 8.28 1.55
CA TYR A 86 -6.28 7.76 2.05
C TYR A 86 -6.06 6.30 1.66
N GLY A 87 -7.07 5.42 1.78
CA GLY A 87 -7.00 4.04 1.31
C GLY A 87 -6.76 3.92 -0.19
N ARG A 88 -7.40 4.78 -1.00
CA ARG A 88 -7.20 4.81 -2.46
C ARG A 88 -5.78 5.23 -2.83
N SER A 89 -5.14 6.07 -2.03
CA SER A 89 -3.76 6.49 -2.29
C SER A 89 -2.75 5.33 -2.28
N LEU A 90 -3.05 4.21 -1.59
CA LEU A 90 -2.20 3.01 -1.58
C LEU A 90 -2.18 2.24 -2.90
N ARG A 91 -3.03 2.58 -3.88
CA ARG A 91 -3.05 1.89 -5.17
C ARG A 91 -1.70 1.92 -5.86
N SER A 92 -0.99 3.04 -5.81
CA SER A 92 0.34 3.19 -6.41
C SER A 92 1.36 2.25 -5.78
N VAL A 93 1.27 2.02 -4.46
CA VAL A 93 2.13 1.10 -3.73
C VAL A 93 1.87 -0.35 -4.18
N ILE A 94 0.61 -0.75 -4.28
CA ILE A 94 0.25 -2.11 -4.75
C ILE A 94 0.70 -2.34 -6.19
N VAL A 95 0.51 -1.35 -7.06
CA VAL A 95 0.97 -1.41 -8.45
C VAL A 95 2.49 -1.60 -8.52
N ALA A 96 3.25 -0.83 -7.75
CA ALA A 96 4.71 -0.95 -7.70
C ALA A 96 5.16 -2.32 -7.14
N LEU A 97 4.47 -2.84 -6.11
CA LEU A 97 4.75 -4.16 -5.55
C LEU A 97 4.48 -5.30 -6.55
N ALA A 98 3.36 -5.23 -7.28
CA ALA A 98 3.03 -6.21 -8.31
C ALA A 98 4.06 -6.20 -9.46
N ALA A 99 4.44 -5.00 -9.93
CA ALA A 99 5.47 -4.84 -10.95
C ALA A 99 6.82 -5.40 -10.49
N TRP A 100 7.22 -5.12 -9.24
CA TRP A 100 8.43 -5.68 -8.65
C TRP A 100 8.36 -7.22 -8.58
N GLY A 101 7.22 -7.79 -8.19
CA GLY A 101 7.00 -9.24 -8.17
C GLY A 101 7.18 -9.89 -9.55
N ASN A 102 6.68 -9.23 -10.60
CA ASN A 102 6.79 -9.68 -11.99
C ASN A 102 8.17 -9.42 -12.61
N SER A 103 9.01 -8.57 -12.02
CA SER A 103 10.27 -8.09 -12.64
C SER A 103 11.30 -9.18 -12.96
N ARG A 104 11.17 -10.35 -12.32
CA ARG A 104 12.06 -11.51 -12.52
C ARG A 104 11.45 -12.62 -13.37
N LEU A 105 10.19 -12.45 -13.77
CA LEU A 105 9.44 -13.43 -14.53
C LEU A 105 9.44 -13.05 -16.01
N ASP A 106 9.55 -14.07 -16.86
CA ASP A 106 9.26 -13.91 -18.27
C ASP A 106 7.78 -13.57 -18.46
N ALA A 107 7.44 -12.96 -19.60
CA ALA A 107 6.09 -12.43 -19.83
C ALA A 107 4.99 -13.51 -19.75
N ASP A 108 5.30 -14.74 -20.18
CA ASP A 108 4.40 -15.90 -20.17
C ASP A 108 4.29 -16.59 -18.80
N GLU A 109 5.16 -16.24 -17.84
CA GLU A 109 5.13 -16.77 -16.47
C GLU A 109 4.29 -15.91 -15.51
N ARG A 110 3.89 -14.70 -15.94
CA ARG A 110 3.15 -13.74 -15.10
C ARG A 110 1.70 -14.13 -14.97
N ALA A 111 1.31 -14.58 -13.78
CA ALA A 111 -0.08 -14.96 -13.47
C ALA A 111 -1.04 -13.75 -13.37
N MET A 112 -0.52 -12.55 -13.12
CA MET A 112 -1.28 -11.31 -13.03
C MET A 112 -0.45 -10.17 -13.60
N ILE A 113 -1.05 -9.35 -14.46
CA ILE A 113 -0.43 -8.17 -15.07
C ILE A 113 -1.32 -6.95 -14.90
N LEU A 114 -0.70 -5.76 -14.85
CA LEU A 114 -1.44 -4.51 -14.95
C LEU A 114 -1.59 -4.15 -16.44
N VAL A 115 -2.79 -3.80 -16.87
CA VAL A 115 -3.05 -3.38 -18.25
C VAL A 115 -3.70 -2.01 -18.29
N ASP A 116 -3.49 -1.27 -19.37
CA ASP A 116 -4.37 -0.15 -19.73
C ASP A 116 -5.72 -0.72 -20.15
N ALA A 117 -6.75 -0.51 -19.34
CA ALA A 117 -8.09 -1.04 -19.56
C ALA A 117 -8.72 -0.62 -20.91
N ARG A 118 -8.22 0.43 -21.55
CA ARG A 118 -8.72 0.91 -22.84
C ARG A 118 -8.05 0.22 -24.03
N THR A 119 -6.79 -0.19 -23.89
CA THR A 119 -5.99 -0.77 -24.99
C THR A 119 -5.68 -2.25 -24.80
N GLY A 120 -5.77 -2.76 -23.58
CA GLY A 120 -5.36 -4.11 -23.19
C GLY A 120 -3.84 -4.31 -23.13
N ALA A 121 -3.05 -3.27 -23.41
CA ALA A 121 -1.59 -3.36 -23.36
C ALA A 121 -1.10 -3.48 -21.91
N GLU A 122 -0.14 -4.38 -21.68
CA GLU A 122 0.55 -4.48 -20.40
C GLU A 122 1.27 -3.16 -20.09
N ALA A 123 1.07 -2.67 -18.87
CA ALA A 123 1.71 -1.48 -18.36
C ALA A 123 3.00 -1.86 -17.63
N ASP A 124 4.08 -1.12 -17.89
CA ASP A 124 5.31 -1.15 -17.09
C ASP A 124 5.33 0.08 -16.15
N PRO A 125 4.93 -0.08 -14.87
CA PRO A 125 4.75 1.05 -13.97
C PRO A 125 6.10 1.59 -13.49
N VAL A 126 6.29 2.89 -13.61
CA VAL A 126 7.46 3.61 -13.08
C VAL A 126 7.04 4.68 -12.07
N VAL A 127 7.90 4.94 -11.09
CA VAL A 127 7.71 6.06 -10.15
C VAL A 127 8.49 7.26 -10.65
N VAL A 128 7.80 8.37 -10.86
CA VAL A 128 8.38 9.62 -11.34
C VAL A 128 8.13 10.77 -10.39
N ASP A 129 9.05 11.72 -10.34
CA ASP A 129 8.78 13.03 -9.75
C ASP A 129 7.77 13.73 -10.65
N ARG A 130 6.61 14.08 -10.08
CA ARG A 130 5.53 14.75 -10.80
C ARG A 130 5.97 16.06 -11.44
N THR A 131 6.94 16.76 -10.85
CA THR A 131 7.37 18.09 -11.31
C THR A 131 8.30 17.99 -12.51
N THR A 132 9.33 17.14 -12.42
CA THR A 132 10.35 17.02 -13.47
C THR A 132 10.07 15.90 -14.48
N GLY A 133 9.20 14.95 -14.15
CA GLY A 133 8.97 13.73 -14.93
C GLY A 133 10.10 12.71 -14.86
N ARG A 134 11.16 12.97 -14.07
CA ARG A 134 12.30 12.06 -13.92
C ARG A 134 11.93 10.89 -13.04
N ARG A 135 12.49 9.72 -13.34
CA ARG A 135 12.40 8.51 -12.50
C ARG A 135 13.08 8.74 -11.16
N VAL A 136 12.39 8.37 -10.07
CA VAL A 136 12.89 8.58 -8.68
C VAL A 136 13.43 7.31 -8.04
N ASP A 137 13.40 6.20 -8.78
CA ASP A 137 13.94 4.90 -8.37
C ASP A 137 15.41 4.72 -8.77
N THR A 138 16.10 5.82 -9.08
CA THR A 138 17.55 5.88 -9.33
C THR A 138 18.32 6.33 -8.08
N ASP A 139 19.64 6.14 -8.09
CA ASP A 139 20.56 6.60 -7.04
C ASP A 139 20.71 8.13 -6.97
N GLU A 140 20.30 8.85 -8.02
CA GLU A 140 20.23 10.31 -8.06
C GLU A 140 19.20 10.90 -7.09
N PHE A 141 18.16 10.14 -6.73
CA PHE A 141 17.13 10.55 -5.76
C PHE A 141 17.39 9.90 -4.41
N VAL A 142 17.63 10.74 -3.39
CA VAL A 142 18.07 10.29 -2.07
C VAL A 142 17.16 10.80 -0.96
N PHE A 143 16.92 9.97 0.06
CA PHE A 143 16.22 10.41 1.26
C PHE A 143 17.10 11.38 2.08
N ARG A 144 16.47 12.38 2.71
CA ARG A 144 17.09 13.34 3.61
C ARG A 144 16.14 13.66 4.76
N ALA A 145 16.68 14.17 5.86
CA ALA A 145 15.88 14.69 6.96
C ALA A 145 15.05 15.89 6.49
N GLY A 146 13.73 15.83 6.69
CA GLY A 146 12.82 16.92 6.34
C GLY A 146 12.83 18.07 7.35
N PRO A 147 12.10 19.18 7.07
CA PRO A 147 12.06 20.36 7.94
C PRO A 147 11.56 20.10 9.36
N ALA A 148 10.72 19.08 9.55
CA ALA A 148 10.15 18.68 10.83
C ALA A 148 10.88 17.49 11.49
N ALA A 149 12.04 17.09 10.96
CA ALA A 149 12.76 15.92 11.46
C ALA A 149 13.24 16.11 12.91
N SER A 150 13.05 15.09 13.73
CA SER A 150 13.63 15.02 15.07
C SER A 150 15.16 15.07 15.01
N GLU A 151 15.80 15.26 16.16
CA GLU A 151 17.26 15.13 16.25
C GLU A 151 17.73 13.73 15.84
N ALA A 152 17.03 12.68 16.28
CA ALA A 152 17.33 11.30 15.89
C ALA A 152 17.27 11.10 14.37
N MET A 153 16.24 11.64 13.72
CA MET A 153 16.09 11.54 12.27
C MET A 153 17.12 12.39 11.50
N ARG A 154 17.49 13.56 12.02
CA ARG A 154 18.58 14.37 11.46
C ARG A 154 19.91 13.64 11.54
N THR A 155 20.23 13.03 12.67
CA THR A 155 21.43 12.21 12.86
C THR A 155 21.45 11.01 11.91
N ARG A 156 20.31 10.31 11.73
CA ARG A 156 20.20 9.18 10.79
C ARG A 156 20.61 9.55 9.36
N TYR A 157 20.39 10.79 8.95
CA TYR A 157 20.66 11.27 7.59
C TYR A 157 21.86 12.23 7.49
N ALA A 158 22.64 12.41 8.57
CA ALA A 158 23.74 13.37 8.62
C ALA A 158 24.92 13.01 7.71
N ASP A 159 25.18 11.70 7.52
CA ASP A 159 26.34 11.19 6.78
C ASP A 159 26.06 10.93 5.29
N LEU A 160 24.86 11.27 4.78
CA LEU A 160 24.58 11.06 3.37
C LEU A 160 25.33 12.10 2.53
N PRO A 161 26.21 11.69 1.59
CA PRO A 161 27.02 12.61 0.81
C PRO A 161 26.09 13.60 0.10
N ASN A 162 26.33 14.89 0.28
CA ASN A 162 25.68 15.92 -0.54
C ASN A 162 25.95 15.54 -2.00
N GLY A 163 24.89 15.26 -2.75
CA GLY A 163 25.00 14.72 -4.11
C GLY A 163 25.97 15.57 -4.95
N SER A 164 26.85 14.88 -5.66
CA SER A 164 27.80 15.42 -6.63
C SER A 164 27.10 16.15 -7.77
#